data_AF-A0A1Q3G000-F1
#
_entry.id   AF-A0A1Q3G000-F1
#
_cell.length_a   1.000
_cell.length_b   1.000
_cell.length_c   1.000
_cell.angle_alpha   90.00
_cell.angle_beta   90.00
_cell.angle_gamma   90.00
#
_symmetry.space_group_name_H-M   'P 1'
#
loop_
_entity.id
_entity.type
_entity.pdbx_description
1 polymer ?
#
loop_
_entity_poly.entity_id
_entity_poly.type
_entity_poly.pdbx_seq_one_letter_code
_entity_poly.pdbx_strand_id
1 'polypeptide(L)' 'MKLLAAIWFCVLALLAGIAAGHHSCPANSVLKDGQCETDVIARGGCPDGFKYDIGSNKCRSAPAGH' A
#
# COMPACT_ATOMS: atom_id res chain seq x y z
N MET A 1 28.95 -30.14 -9.63
CA MET A 1 27.81 -29.99 -10.57
C MET A 1 26.44 -29.81 -9.89
N LYS A 2 26.05 -30.57 -8.85
CA LYS A 2 24.72 -30.39 -8.19
C LYS A 2 24.56 -29.16 -7.28
N LEU A 3 25.67 -28.64 -6.73
CA LEU A 3 25.66 -27.45 -5.85
C LEU A 3 25.34 -26.15 -6.60
N LEU A 4 25.86 -26.01 -7.83
CA LEU A 4 25.68 -24.81 -8.67
C LEU A 4 24.22 -24.65 -9.14
N ALA A 5 23.53 -25.78 -9.39
CA ALA A 5 22.11 -25.77 -9.77
C ALA A 5 21.20 -25.28 -8.63
N ALA A 6 21.50 -25.66 -7.39
CA ALA A 6 20.75 -25.22 -6.21
C ALA A 6 20.94 -23.73 -5.93
N ILE A 7 22.17 -23.22 -6.09
CA ILE A 7 22.48 -21.79 -5.93
C ILE A 7 21.76 -20.97 -7.01
N TRP A 8 21.76 -21.44 -8.25
CA TRP A 8 21.07 -20.77 -9.35
C TRP A 8 19.55 -20.72 -9.13
N PHE A 9 18.94 -21.80 -8.64
CA PHE A 9 17.52 -21.83 -8.30
C PHE A 9 17.15 -20.89 -7.16
N CYS A 10 17.97 -20.80 -6.10
CA CYS A 10 17.76 -19.86 -5.00
C CYS A 10 17.84 -18.39 -5.47
N VAL A 11 18.80 -18.06 -6.35
CA VAL A 11 18.95 -16.71 -6.91
C VAL A 11 17.76 -16.34 -7.79
N LEU A 12 17.26 -17.29 -8.58
CA LEU A 12 16.07 -17.08 -9.43
C LEU A 12 14.80 -16.83 -8.59
N ALA A 13 14.63 -17.58 -7.49
CA ALA A 13 13.50 -17.41 -6.57
C ALA A 13 13.55 -16.08 -5.81
N LEU A 14 14.75 -15.60 -5.44
CA LEU A 14 14.95 -14.29 -4.82
C LEU A 14 14.60 -13.13 -5.77
N LEU A 15 14.86 -13.25 -7.07
CA LEU A 15 14.56 -12.22 -8.07
C LEU A 15 13.06 -12.12 -8.41
N ALA A 16 12.29 -13.19 -8.27
CA ALA A 16 10.86 -13.21 -8.59
C ALA A 16 9.94 -12.73 -7.44
N GLY A 17 10.48 -12.51 -6.24
CA GLY A 17 9.71 -12.31 -5.00
C GLY A 17 9.17 -10.90 -4.71
N ILE A 18 9.38 -9.92 -5.58
CA ILE A 18 8.98 -8.52 -5.35
C ILE A 18 7.93 -8.05 -6.36
N ALA A 19 6.79 -8.71 -6.36
CA ALA A 19 5.56 -8.16 -6.93
C ALA A 19 4.47 -8.11 -5.84
N ALA A 20 4.80 -7.49 -4.71
CA ALA A 20 3.75 -7.01 -3.81
C ALA A 20 3.10 -5.82 -4.52
N GLY A 21 1.88 -6.01 -5.03
CA GLY A 21 1.08 -4.95 -5.62
C GLY A 21 1.07 -3.74 -4.71
N HIS A 22 1.71 -2.67 -5.17
CA HIS A 22 1.89 -1.45 -4.41
C HIS A 22 0.55 -0.69 -4.47
N HIS A 23 -0.40 -1.06 -3.61
CA HIS A 23 -1.52 -0.19 -3.28
C HIS A 23 -0.93 1.04 -2.59
N SER A 24 -0.53 2.00 -3.43
CA SER A 24 0.13 3.23 -3.01
C SER A 24 -0.96 4.13 -2.48
N CYS A 25 -0.98 4.32 -1.17
CA CYS A 25 -1.76 5.40 -0.59
C CYS A 25 -1.01 6.71 -0.86
N PRO A 26 -1.71 7.81 -1.22
CA PRO A 26 -1.06 9.09 -1.44
C PRO A 26 -0.33 9.52 -0.16
N ALA A 27 0.67 10.40 -0.30
CA ALA A 27 1.47 10.86 0.82
C ALA A 27 0.56 11.25 1.99
N ASN A 28 1.02 11.02 3.22
CA ASN A 28 0.28 11.32 4.46
C ASN A 28 -1.01 10.49 4.68
N SER A 29 -1.15 9.34 4.02
CA SER A 29 -2.21 8.36 4.31
C SER A 29 -1.66 6.94 4.51
N VAL A 30 -2.36 6.15 5.31
CA VAL A 30 -1.96 4.80 5.75
C VAL A 30 -2.92 3.78 5.16
N LEU A 31 -2.40 2.74 4.51
CA LEU A 31 -3.23 1.65 4.01
C LEU A 31 -3.74 0.81 5.18
N LYS A 32 -5.06 0.82 5.40
CA LYS A 32 -5.75 0.07 6.44
C LYS A 32 -6.93 -0.66 5.82
N ASP A 33 -6.96 -1.99 5.94
CA ASP A 33 -8.07 -2.81 5.42
C ASP A 33 -8.32 -2.62 3.90
N GLY A 34 -7.24 -2.43 3.13
CA GLY A 34 -7.33 -2.20 1.69
C GLY A 34 -7.85 -0.81 1.29
N GLN A 35 -8.01 0.11 2.25
CA GLN A 35 -8.39 1.51 2.02
C GLN A 35 -7.32 2.45 2.59
N CYS A 36 -7.13 3.61 1.99
CA CYS A 36 -6.19 4.61 2.51
C CYS A 36 -6.89 5.44 3.57
N GLU A 37 -6.37 5.46 4.79
CA GLU A 37 -6.88 6.23 5.93
C GLU A 37 -5.93 7.41 6.21
N THR A 38 -6.46 8.62 6.35
CA THR A 38 -5.68 9.83 6.70
C THR A 38 -6.42 10.68 7.72
N ASP A 39 -5.69 11.58 8.35
CA ASP A 39 -6.25 12.50 9.32
C ASP A 39 -7.04 13.64 8.65
N VAL A 40 -7.90 14.26 9.44
CA VAL A 40 -8.70 15.39 9.00
C VAL A 40 -7.78 16.61 8.92
N ILE A 41 -7.82 17.37 7.82
CA ILE A 41 -7.02 18.60 7.73
C ILE A 41 -7.54 19.63 8.74
N ALA A 42 -6.70 20.60 9.13
CA ALA A 42 -7.00 21.60 10.17
C ALA A 42 -8.30 22.44 9.94
N ARG A 43 -8.94 22.33 8.78
CA ARG A 43 -10.24 22.94 8.46
C ARG A 43 -11.44 22.00 8.65
N GLY A 44 -11.24 20.81 9.22
CA GLY A 44 -12.29 19.79 9.37
C GLY A 44 -12.66 19.08 8.07
N GLY A 45 -11.85 19.25 7.01
CA GLY A 45 -12.06 18.61 5.71
C GLY A 45 -11.22 17.36 5.52
N CYS A 46 -11.51 16.62 4.46
CA CYS A 46 -10.63 15.59 3.95
C CYS A 46 -9.79 16.13 2.78
N PRO A 47 -8.54 15.66 2.62
CA PRO A 47 -7.77 15.97 1.43
C PRO A 47 -8.47 15.47 0.17
N ASP A 48 -8.09 16.04 -0.98
CA ASP A 48 -8.75 15.74 -2.25
C ASP A 48 -8.65 14.23 -2.58
N GLY A 49 -9.75 13.64 -3.06
CA GLY A 49 -9.86 12.20 -3.26
C GLY A 49 -10.20 11.36 -2.02
N PHE A 50 -10.30 11.96 -0.83
CA PHE A 50 -10.71 11.27 0.40
C PHE A 50 -12.14 11.64 0.84
N LYS A 51 -12.83 10.67 1.44
CA LYS A 51 -14.18 10.80 1.99
C LYS A 51 -14.14 10.69 3.51
N TYR A 52 -14.88 11.54 4.21
CA TYR A 52 -14.95 11.49 5.66
C TYR A 52 -15.73 10.25 6.13
N ASP A 53 -15.12 9.44 6.98
CA ASP A 53 -15.72 8.28 7.62
C ASP A 53 -16.05 8.58 9.08
N ILE A 54 -17.35 8.62 9.38
CA ILE A 54 -17.87 8.95 10.72
C ILE A 54 -17.53 7.85 11.74
N GLY A 55 -17.46 6.58 11.30
CA GLY A 55 -17.17 5.45 12.19
C GLY A 55 -15.75 5.48 12.75
N SER A 56 -14.80 5.99 11.98
CA SER A 56 -13.38 6.05 12.34
C SER A 56 -12.92 7.45 12.72
N ASN A 57 -13.74 8.48 12.47
CA ASN A 57 -13.38 9.89 12.60
C ASN A 57 -12.11 10.23 11.80
N LYS A 58 -11.99 9.64 10.61
CA LYS A 58 -10.84 9.73 9.69
C LYS A 58 -11.32 9.83 8.24
N CYS A 59 -10.42 10.27 7.39
CA CYS A 59 -10.67 10.38 5.95
C CYS A 59 -10.22 9.09 5.26
N ARG A 60 -11.10 8.46 4.47
CA ARG A 60 -10.86 7.21 3.74
C ARG A 60 -10.92 7.42 2.23
N SER A 61 -10.01 6.79 1.48
CA SER A 61 -10.08 6.73 0.02
C SER A 61 -9.84 5.33 -0.51
N ALA A 62 -10.25 5.09 -1.75
CA ALA A 62 -9.78 3.93 -2.48
C ALA A 62 -8.24 4.04 -2.64
N PRO A 63 -7.52 2.91 -2.55
CA PRO A 63 -6.10 2.88 -2.87
C PRO A 63 -5.89 3.25 -4.34
N ALA A 64 -4.91 4.10 -4.61
CA ALA A 64 -4.54 4.44 -5.97
C ALA A 64 -3.77 3.25 -6.57
N GLY A 65 -4.51 2.36 -7.23
CA GLY A 65 -3.95 1.30 -8.06
C GLY A 65 -3.90 1.76 -9.51
N HIS A 66 -2.70 1.76 -10.09
CA HIS A 66 -2.50 1.76 -11.54
C HIS A 66 -2.32 0.33 -12.02
#